data_AF-A0A5Q0CAH2-F1
#
_entry.id   AF-A0A5Q0CAH2-F1
#
_cell.length_a   1.000
_cell.length_b   1.000
_cell.length_c   1.000
_cell.angle_alpha   90.00
_cell.angle_beta   90.00
_cell.angle_gamma   90.00
#
_symmetry.space_group_name_H-M   'P 1'
#
loop_
_entity.id
_entity.type
_entity.pdbx_description
1 polymer ?
#
loop_
_entity_poly.entity_id
_entity_poly.type
_entity_poly.pdbx_seq_one_letter_code
_entity_poly.pdbx_strand_id
1 'polypeptide(L)'
;MRGLVKHLFVLTISAAVASGAMAQQMGGKTRFILAASWQPSFCETNQRKAECRNQTKERFDATNFSLHGLWPMRQNYCDVKESLRTADKDGDWNELPEVSLSDASKAALDKAMPGTQSGLERHEWLKHGTCTGLSADAYFSTAVRLVGELNASAVRDLFAANIGKSVTAEQIKEAFDKSFGPGASDRVKMSCHRAGQNRVISELTIGLSEEATGDEKKSLGDLIQGAGRTSFGCNEGIVDAAGF
;
A
#
# COMPACT_ATOMS: atom_id res chain seq x y z
N MET A 1 -83.38 -18.83 3.84
CA MET A 1 -82.01 -19.08 3.34
C MET A 1 -81.43 -17.77 2.82
N ARG A 2 -80.66 -17.05 3.63
CA ARG A 2 -79.85 -15.89 3.19
C ARG A 2 -78.51 -15.99 3.93
N GLY A 3 -77.46 -16.32 3.17
CA GLY A 3 -76.12 -16.57 3.66
C GLY A 3 -75.36 -15.26 3.92
N LEU A 4 -74.67 -15.22 5.06
CA LEU A 4 -73.84 -14.12 5.53
C LEU A 4 -72.41 -14.33 4.99
N VAL A 5 -71.96 -13.51 4.05
CA VAL A 5 -70.56 -13.55 3.55
C VAL A 5 -69.70 -12.73 4.51
N LYS A 6 -68.82 -13.41 5.25
CA LYS A 6 -67.77 -12.76 6.05
C LYS A 6 -66.57 -12.46 5.15
N HIS A 7 -66.25 -11.18 4.95
CA HIS A 7 -65.01 -10.77 4.29
C HIS A 7 -63.84 -10.91 5.26
N LEU A 8 -62.89 -11.78 4.91
CA LEU A 8 -61.64 -11.98 5.61
C LEU A 8 -60.58 -11.03 5.01
N PHE A 9 -60.20 -9.99 5.76
CA PHE A 9 -59.08 -9.10 5.39
C PHE A 9 -57.76 -9.81 5.72
N VAL A 10 -56.99 -10.17 4.69
CA VAL A 10 -55.64 -10.74 4.84
C VAL A 10 -54.64 -9.58 4.79
N LEU A 11 -54.01 -9.29 5.92
CA LEU A 11 -52.93 -8.30 6.04
C LEU A 11 -51.59 -8.98 5.65
N THR A 12 -51.09 -8.71 4.45
CA THR A 12 -49.78 -9.19 4.00
C THR A 12 -48.67 -8.34 4.61
N ILE A 13 -47.90 -8.91 5.53
CA ILE A 13 -46.67 -8.30 6.07
C ILE A 13 -45.54 -8.54 5.06
N SER A 14 -45.13 -7.50 4.33
CA SER A 14 -43.94 -7.54 3.48
C SER A 14 -42.68 -7.51 4.36
N ALA A 15 -42.02 -8.66 4.49
CA ALA A 15 -40.68 -8.74 5.07
C ALA A 15 -39.67 -8.15 4.07
N ALA A 16 -39.24 -6.92 4.29
CA ALA A 16 -38.09 -6.35 3.59
C ALA A 16 -36.83 -7.10 4.05
N VAL A 17 -36.29 -7.95 3.18
CA VAL A 17 -35.01 -8.62 3.36
C VAL A 17 -33.89 -7.58 3.25
N ALA A 18 -33.40 -7.11 4.40
CA ALA A 18 -32.22 -6.27 4.51
C ALA A 18 -30.95 -7.12 4.29
N SER A 19 -30.74 -7.59 3.07
CA SER A 19 -29.59 -8.46 2.72
C SER A 19 -28.28 -7.69 2.49
N GLY A 20 -28.32 -6.35 2.46
CA GLY A 20 -27.14 -5.52 2.15
C GLY A 20 -26.21 -5.21 3.33
N ALA A 21 -26.66 -5.36 4.58
CA ALA A 21 -25.89 -4.92 5.76
C ALA A 21 -25.01 -6.03 6.38
N MET A 22 -25.26 -7.30 6.04
CA MET A 22 -24.55 -8.44 6.65
C MET A 22 -23.16 -8.69 6.05
N ALA A 23 -22.89 -8.25 4.82
CA ALA A 23 -21.59 -8.42 4.17
C ALA A 23 -20.48 -7.54 4.81
N GLN A 24 -20.86 -6.41 5.43
CA GLN A 24 -19.94 -5.50 6.12
C GLN A 24 -19.37 -6.10 7.43
N GLN A 25 -19.94 -7.21 7.93
CA GLN A 25 -19.65 -7.72 9.27
C GLN A 25 -18.65 -8.90 9.31
N MET A 26 -18.32 -9.50 8.17
CA MET A 26 -17.18 -10.41 8.04
C MET A 26 -15.93 -9.54 7.81
N GLY A 27 -15.23 -9.18 8.89
CA GLY A 27 -13.98 -8.42 8.76
C GLY A 27 -13.03 -9.09 7.77
N GLY A 28 -12.62 -8.37 6.73
CA GLY A 28 -11.68 -8.85 5.73
C GLY A 28 -10.38 -9.36 6.35
N LYS A 29 -9.54 -10.04 5.55
CA LYS A 29 -8.27 -10.57 6.02
C LYS A 29 -7.14 -9.95 5.23
N THR A 30 -6.19 -9.34 5.94
CA THR A 30 -4.98 -8.82 5.31
C THR A 30 -4.10 -9.99 4.88
N ARG A 31 -3.83 -10.03 3.57
CA ARG A 31 -3.04 -11.07 2.90
C ARG A 31 -1.80 -10.49 2.27
N PHE A 32 -1.86 -9.22 1.87
CA PHE A 32 -0.72 -8.45 1.40
C PHE A 32 -0.62 -7.11 2.12
N ILE A 33 0.58 -6.53 2.13
CA ILE A 33 0.83 -5.15 2.52
C ILE A 33 1.45 -4.43 1.33
N LEU A 34 0.85 -3.32 0.88
CA LEU A 34 1.56 -2.34 0.06
C LEU A 34 2.31 -1.39 0.99
N ALA A 35 3.63 -1.34 0.85
CA ALA A 35 4.49 -0.42 1.58
C ALA A 35 4.88 0.74 0.66
N ALA A 36 4.45 1.95 1.05
CA ALA A 36 4.61 3.18 0.29
C ALA A 36 5.40 4.20 1.10
N SER A 37 6.65 4.44 0.72
CA SER A 37 7.55 5.37 1.42
C SER A 37 7.33 6.81 0.98
N TRP A 38 7.49 7.74 1.91
CA TRP A 38 7.75 9.14 1.60
C TRP A 38 9.27 9.32 1.50
N GLN A 39 9.78 9.36 0.26
CA GLN A 39 11.21 9.25 0.00
C GLN A 39 12.06 10.37 0.64
N PRO A 40 11.63 11.65 0.68
CA PRO A 40 12.39 12.70 1.37
C PRO A 40 12.70 12.34 2.83
N SER A 41 11.68 11.90 3.57
CA SER A 41 11.85 11.44 4.95
C SER A 41 12.82 10.25 5.02
N PHE A 42 12.72 9.28 4.11
CA PHE A 42 13.69 8.17 4.08
C PHE A 42 15.13 8.70 3.90
N CYS A 43 15.32 9.67 3.02
CA CYS A 43 16.63 10.20 2.69
C CYS A 43 17.26 11.05 3.80
N GLU A 44 16.49 11.70 4.66
CA GLU A 44 16.98 12.39 5.87
C GLU A 44 17.91 11.51 6.72
N THR A 45 17.57 10.23 6.86
CA THR A 45 18.35 9.27 7.67
C THR A 45 19.21 8.33 6.83
N ASN A 46 19.09 8.37 5.50
CA ASN A 46 19.77 7.47 4.56
C ASN A 46 20.56 8.21 3.47
N GLN A 47 21.08 9.40 3.80
CA GLN A 47 21.74 10.35 2.89
C GLN A 47 22.83 9.75 1.98
N ARG A 48 23.48 8.65 2.40
CA ARG A 48 24.55 7.98 1.65
C ARG A 48 24.06 7.05 0.54
N LYS A 49 22.79 6.64 0.58
CA LYS A 49 22.19 5.76 -0.44
C LYS A 49 22.14 6.47 -1.79
N ALA A 50 22.34 5.74 -2.88
CA ALA A 50 22.47 6.32 -4.23
C ALA A 50 21.24 7.14 -4.61
N GLU A 51 20.06 6.62 -4.29
CA GLU A 51 18.78 7.26 -4.52
C GLU A 51 18.56 8.55 -3.71
N CYS A 52 19.31 8.77 -2.64
CA CYS A 52 19.21 9.94 -1.78
C CYS A 52 20.24 11.02 -2.10
N ARG A 53 21.48 10.62 -2.46
CA ARG A 53 22.56 11.57 -2.79
C ARG A 53 22.20 12.55 -3.92
N ASN A 54 21.37 12.10 -4.85
CA ASN A 54 20.93 12.88 -6.01
C ASN A 54 19.42 13.20 -5.95
N GLN A 55 18.82 13.25 -4.76
CA GLN A 55 17.41 13.64 -4.65
C GLN A 55 17.27 15.16 -4.85
N THR A 56 16.42 15.55 -5.80
CA THR A 56 16.08 16.95 -6.07
C THR A 56 14.57 17.13 -5.96
N LYS A 57 14.12 18.38 -5.85
CA LYS A 57 12.69 18.72 -5.67
C LYS A 57 11.84 18.39 -6.92
N GLU A 58 12.48 18.28 -8.07
CA GLU A 58 11.84 18.00 -9.37
C GLU A 58 11.64 16.50 -9.62
N ARG A 59 12.29 15.64 -8.84
CA ARG A 59 12.14 14.19 -8.99
C ARG A 59 10.74 13.74 -8.61
N PHE A 60 10.27 12.67 -9.25
CA PHE A 60 8.94 12.11 -9.02
C PHE A 60 8.70 11.77 -7.53
N ASP A 61 9.69 11.15 -6.89
CA ASP A 61 9.67 10.73 -5.50
C ASP A 61 9.79 11.87 -4.47
N ALA A 62 10.03 13.11 -4.90
CA ALA A 62 10.02 14.27 -4.00
C ALA A 62 8.61 14.77 -3.66
N THR A 63 7.61 14.39 -4.46
CA THR A 63 6.22 14.85 -4.32
C THR A 63 5.19 13.71 -4.39
N ASN A 64 5.65 12.47 -4.58
CA ASN A 64 4.82 11.27 -4.68
C ASN A 64 5.35 10.18 -3.75
N PHE A 65 4.47 9.27 -3.34
CA PHE A 65 4.90 8.07 -2.64
C PHE A 65 5.73 7.18 -3.56
N SER A 66 6.83 6.67 -3.01
CA SER A 66 7.67 5.67 -3.65
C SER A 66 7.26 4.27 -3.20
N LEU A 67 7.34 3.30 -4.11
CA LEU A 67 7.14 1.90 -3.81
C LEU A 67 8.34 1.41 -2.98
N HIS A 68 8.07 0.95 -1.76
CA HIS A 68 9.00 0.12 -1.01
C HIS A 68 8.80 -1.34 -1.40
N GLY A 69 7.56 -1.84 -1.34
CA GLY A 69 7.28 -3.22 -1.72
C GLY A 69 5.82 -3.65 -1.62
N LEU A 70 5.55 -4.87 -2.08
CA LEU A 70 4.26 -5.55 -1.98
C LEU A 70 4.44 -6.90 -1.29
N TRP A 71 4.06 -7.00 -0.02
CA TRP A 71 4.51 -8.09 0.85
C TRP A 71 3.41 -9.10 1.15
N PRO A 72 3.55 -10.37 0.75
CA PRO A 72 2.69 -11.44 1.23
C PRO A 72 2.81 -11.58 2.75
N MET A 73 1.68 -11.62 3.45
CA MET A 73 1.65 -11.75 4.90
C MET A 73 2.18 -13.11 5.35
N ARG A 74 3.13 -13.08 6.31
CA ARG A 74 3.71 -14.26 6.98
C ARG A 74 4.47 -15.23 6.07
N GLN A 75 4.86 -14.78 4.88
CA GLN A 75 5.67 -15.57 3.94
C GLN A 75 6.90 -14.76 3.57
N ASN A 76 8.06 -15.41 3.53
CA ASN A 76 9.27 -14.82 2.99
C ASN A 76 10.20 -15.89 2.40
N TYR A 77 11.01 -15.49 1.43
CA TYR A 77 12.04 -16.34 0.81
C TYR A 77 11.51 -17.69 0.30
N CYS A 78 10.38 -17.69 -0.41
CA CYS A 78 9.79 -18.92 -0.95
C CYS A 78 10.65 -19.47 -2.09
N ASP A 79 11.07 -20.72 -1.97
CA ASP A 79 11.96 -21.41 -2.91
C ASP A 79 13.30 -20.70 -3.19
N VAL A 80 13.79 -19.91 -2.22
CA VAL A 80 15.08 -19.21 -2.31
C VAL A 80 16.18 -19.99 -1.60
N LYS A 81 17.31 -20.21 -2.28
CA LYS A 81 18.50 -20.89 -1.73
C LYS A 81 19.03 -20.14 -0.50
N GLU A 82 19.46 -20.87 0.53
CA GLU A 82 19.98 -20.26 1.77
C GLU A 82 21.14 -19.29 1.50
N SER A 83 22.03 -19.60 0.57
CA SER A 83 23.14 -18.71 0.20
C SER A 83 22.66 -17.32 -0.28
N LEU A 84 21.54 -17.28 -1.03
CA LEU A 84 20.94 -16.02 -1.47
C LEU A 84 20.22 -15.31 -0.33
N ARG A 85 19.60 -16.06 0.61
CA ARG A 85 19.00 -15.49 1.81
C ARG A 85 20.04 -14.87 2.74
N THR A 86 21.25 -15.43 2.79
CA THR A 86 22.39 -14.85 3.51
C THR A 86 22.86 -13.57 2.81
N ALA A 87 23.15 -13.64 1.51
CA ALA A 87 23.58 -12.47 0.73
C ALA A 87 22.56 -11.32 0.80
N ASP A 88 21.25 -11.63 0.79
CA ASP A 88 20.20 -10.63 0.93
C ASP A 88 20.25 -9.88 2.26
N LYS A 89 20.58 -10.58 3.35
CA LYS A 89 20.71 -10.01 4.70
C LYS A 89 21.99 -9.19 4.87
N ASP A 90 23.00 -9.38 4.03
CA ASP A 90 24.25 -8.62 4.07
C ASP A 90 24.04 -7.16 3.61
N GLY A 91 22.96 -6.88 2.87
CA GLY A 91 22.48 -5.52 2.59
C GLY A 91 23.14 -4.82 1.40
N ASP A 92 24.06 -5.48 0.69
CA ASP A 92 24.55 -5.06 -0.62
C ASP A 92 23.75 -5.75 -1.72
N TRP A 93 22.56 -5.21 -1.99
CA TRP A 93 21.61 -5.87 -2.87
C TRP A 93 22.00 -5.84 -4.34
N ASN A 94 22.98 -5.01 -4.74
CA ASN A 94 23.53 -5.04 -6.10
C ASN A 94 24.30 -6.33 -6.43
N GLU A 95 24.71 -7.08 -5.40
CA GLU A 95 25.35 -8.40 -5.55
C GLU A 95 24.34 -9.55 -5.68
N LEU A 96 23.04 -9.29 -5.46
CA LEU A 96 21.99 -10.28 -5.67
C LEU A 96 21.71 -10.47 -7.17
N PRO A 97 21.13 -11.61 -7.60
CA PRO A 97 20.73 -11.79 -8.99
C PRO A 97 19.80 -10.68 -9.48
N GLU A 98 20.02 -10.22 -10.71
CA GLU A 98 19.12 -9.28 -11.37
C GLU A 98 17.72 -9.85 -11.52
N VAL A 99 16.71 -8.99 -11.31
CA VAL A 99 15.32 -9.34 -11.55
C VAL A 99 15.02 -9.26 -13.04
N SER A 100 14.54 -10.36 -13.62
CA SER A 100 14.12 -10.39 -15.03
C SER A 100 12.82 -9.60 -15.24
N LEU A 101 12.92 -8.41 -15.81
CA LEU A 101 11.81 -7.51 -16.14
C LEU A 101 11.85 -7.16 -17.64
N SER A 102 10.69 -6.92 -18.23
CA SER A 102 10.60 -6.21 -19.51
C SER A 102 11.08 -4.76 -19.37
N ASP A 103 11.55 -4.16 -20.45
CA ASP A 103 12.02 -2.77 -20.44
C ASP A 103 10.96 -1.79 -19.93
N ALA A 104 9.69 -2.03 -20.27
CA ALA A 104 8.57 -1.22 -19.81
C ALA A 104 8.36 -1.33 -18.30
N SER A 105 8.33 -2.56 -17.76
CA SER A 105 8.19 -2.80 -16.32
C SER A 105 9.39 -2.27 -15.55
N LYS A 106 10.60 -2.42 -16.08
CA LYS A 106 11.81 -1.84 -15.50
C LYS A 106 11.74 -0.32 -15.43
N ALA A 107 11.42 0.36 -16.53
CA ALA A 107 11.34 1.82 -16.54
C ALA A 107 10.26 2.36 -15.59
N ALA A 108 9.11 1.68 -15.51
CA ALA A 108 8.04 2.04 -14.60
C ALA A 108 8.45 1.81 -13.13
N LEU A 109 9.15 0.70 -12.85
CA LEU A 109 9.67 0.39 -11.52
C LEU A 109 10.75 1.38 -11.09
N ASP A 110 11.73 1.68 -11.94
CA ASP A 110 12.83 2.62 -11.63
C ASP A 110 12.27 4.02 -11.27
N LYS A 111 11.17 4.44 -11.90
CA LYS A 111 10.47 5.69 -11.57
C LYS A 111 9.73 5.62 -10.23
N ALA A 112 9.06 4.50 -9.94
CA ALA A 112 8.22 4.35 -8.76
C ALA A 112 9.01 3.92 -7.51
N MET A 113 10.15 3.25 -7.67
CA MET A 113 11.01 2.71 -6.63
C MET A 113 12.43 3.27 -6.82
N PRO A 114 12.75 4.44 -6.24
CA PRO A 114 14.08 5.01 -6.32
C PRO A 114 15.18 4.07 -5.83
N GLY A 115 14.87 3.20 -4.87
CA GLY A 115 15.78 2.20 -4.30
C GLY A 115 16.30 1.16 -5.30
N THR A 116 15.78 1.09 -6.52
CA THR A 116 16.37 0.33 -7.63
C THR A 116 17.83 0.74 -7.91
N GLN A 117 18.19 1.99 -7.63
CA GLN A 117 19.58 2.47 -7.70
C GLN A 117 20.53 1.79 -6.70
N SER A 118 19.97 1.14 -5.67
CA SER A 118 20.69 0.39 -4.64
C SER A 118 20.26 -1.08 -4.59
N GLY A 119 19.61 -1.60 -5.64
CA GLY A 119 19.19 -3.00 -5.76
C GLY A 119 17.98 -3.41 -4.90
N LEU A 120 17.16 -2.46 -4.42
CA LEU A 120 15.99 -2.76 -3.58
C LEU A 120 15.02 -3.76 -4.23
N GLU A 121 14.82 -3.69 -5.54
CA GLU A 121 13.96 -4.61 -6.27
C GLU A 121 14.43 -6.07 -6.16
N ARG A 122 15.74 -6.30 -6.05
CA ARG A 122 16.31 -7.65 -5.89
C ARG A 122 15.96 -8.21 -4.51
N HIS A 123 16.08 -7.37 -3.47
CA HIS A 123 15.64 -7.70 -2.12
C HIS A 123 14.15 -8.02 -2.06
N GLU A 124 13.33 -7.10 -2.56
CA GLU A 124 11.88 -7.21 -2.54
C GLU A 124 11.40 -8.44 -3.33
N TRP A 125 12.06 -8.75 -4.46
CA TRP A 125 11.77 -9.96 -5.20
C TRP A 125 12.10 -11.22 -4.39
N LEU A 126 13.34 -11.38 -3.93
CA LEU A 126 13.78 -12.60 -3.24
C LEU A 126 13.03 -12.83 -1.93
N LYS A 127 12.80 -11.77 -1.16
CA LYS A 127 12.18 -11.90 0.15
C LYS A 127 10.67 -12.00 0.07
N HIS A 128 10.03 -11.32 -0.88
CA HIS A 128 8.57 -11.18 -0.92
C HIS A 128 7.96 -11.68 -2.23
N GLY A 129 8.48 -11.25 -3.37
CA GLY A 129 7.93 -11.55 -4.70
C GLY A 129 7.88 -13.05 -5.03
N THR A 130 8.91 -13.83 -4.65
CA THR A 130 8.94 -15.29 -4.91
C THR A 130 7.82 -16.06 -4.22
N CYS A 131 7.19 -15.50 -3.18
CA CYS A 131 6.08 -16.11 -2.47
C CYS A 131 4.71 -15.92 -3.14
N THR A 132 4.64 -15.22 -4.28
CA THR A 132 3.37 -14.89 -4.94
C THR A 132 2.95 -15.88 -6.02
N GLY A 133 3.87 -16.70 -6.53
CA GLY A 133 3.65 -17.55 -7.70
C GLY A 133 3.57 -16.77 -9.04
N LEU A 134 3.69 -15.44 -9.01
CA LEU A 134 3.76 -14.61 -10.21
C LEU A 134 5.17 -14.63 -10.81
N SER A 135 5.27 -14.28 -12.09
CA SER A 135 6.55 -13.81 -12.64
C SER A 135 6.96 -12.48 -11.98
N ALA A 136 8.25 -12.18 -11.93
CA ALA A 136 8.74 -10.91 -11.41
C ALA A 136 8.13 -9.69 -12.13
N ASP A 137 8.00 -9.77 -13.47
CA ASP A 137 7.38 -8.70 -14.25
C ASP A 137 5.94 -8.41 -13.82
N ALA A 138 5.12 -9.46 -13.67
CA ALA A 138 3.74 -9.32 -13.21
C ALA A 138 3.64 -8.83 -11.75
N TYR A 139 4.53 -9.28 -10.88
CA TYR A 139 4.61 -8.84 -9.48
C TYR A 139 4.90 -7.34 -9.39
N PHE A 140 5.98 -6.88 -10.03
CA PHE A 140 6.36 -5.46 -10.00
C PHE A 140 5.38 -4.57 -10.78
N SER A 141 4.84 -5.04 -11.90
CA SER A 141 3.77 -4.32 -12.61
C SER A 141 2.55 -4.08 -11.72
N THR A 142 2.18 -5.08 -10.92
CA THR A 142 1.09 -4.96 -9.94
C THR A 142 1.43 -3.96 -8.86
N ALA A 143 2.61 -4.07 -8.24
CA ALA A 143 3.04 -3.16 -7.19
C ALA A 143 3.13 -1.70 -7.66
N VAL A 144 3.68 -1.46 -8.86
CA VAL A 144 3.75 -0.14 -9.50
C VAL A 144 2.36 0.43 -9.79
N ARG A 145 1.44 -0.39 -10.30
CA ARG A 145 0.04 0.04 -10.50
C ARG A 145 -0.60 0.49 -9.19
N LEU A 146 -0.47 -0.32 -8.13
CA LEU A 146 -1.10 -0.03 -6.84
C LEU A 146 -0.56 1.23 -6.18
N VAL A 147 0.76 1.45 -6.18
CA VAL A 147 1.33 2.74 -5.69
C VAL A 147 0.92 3.90 -6.61
N GLY A 148 0.72 3.65 -7.91
CA GLY A 148 0.19 4.61 -8.86
C GLY A 148 -1.23 5.07 -8.50
N GLU A 149 -2.11 4.14 -8.13
CA GLU A 149 -3.47 4.44 -7.67
C GLU A 149 -3.46 5.23 -6.34
N LEU A 150 -2.53 4.94 -5.43
CA LEU A 150 -2.30 5.77 -4.25
C LEU A 150 -1.87 7.20 -4.63
N ASN A 151 -0.95 7.32 -5.59
CA ASN A 151 -0.46 8.61 -6.08
C ASN A 151 -1.49 9.41 -6.91
N ALA A 152 -2.56 8.76 -7.38
CA ALA A 152 -3.70 9.38 -8.05
C ALA A 152 -4.84 9.77 -7.08
N SER A 153 -4.65 9.60 -5.78
CA SER A 153 -5.69 9.78 -4.75
C SER A 153 -5.54 11.08 -3.94
N ALA A 154 -6.56 11.40 -3.14
CA ALA A 154 -6.52 12.53 -2.21
C ALA A 154 -5.42 12.38 -1.14
N VAL A 155 -4.88 11.17 -0.92
CA VAL A 155 -3.78 10.92 0.03
C VAL A 155 -2.50 11.59 -0.47
N ARG A 156 -2.14 11.41 -1.75
CA ARG A 156 -0.96 12.09 -2.33
C ARG A 156 -1.17 13.59 -2.41
N ASP A 157 -2.36 14.04 -2.77
CA ASP A 157 -2.66 15.48 -2.80
C ASP A 157 -2.51 16.14 -1.42
N LEU A 158 -2.94 15.45 -0.35
CA LEU A 158 -2.72 15.90 1.03
C LEU A 158 -1.23 16.04 1.34
N PHE A 159 -0.42 15.03 1.01
CA PHE A 159 1.03 15.07 1.27
C PHE A 159 1.72 16.18 0.46
N ALA A 160 1.46 16.25 -0.85
CA ALA A 160 2.05 17.25 -1.74
C ALA A 160 1.70 18.69 -1.31
N ALA A 161 0.46 18.94 -0.86
CA ALA A 161 0.05 20.26 -0.39
C ALA A 161 0.66 20.66 0.98
N ASN A 162 1.19 19.69 1.73
CA ASN A 162 1.71 19.88 3.08
C ASN A 162 3.21 19.58 3.21
N ILE A 163 3.95 19.55 2.11
CA ILE A 163 5.42 19.43 2.15
C ILE A 163 6.00 20.52 3.07
N GLY A 164 6.87 20.11 4.00
CA GLY A 164 7.45 20.92 5.06
C GLY A 164 6.54 21.21 6.25
N LYS A 165 5.32 20.66 6.29
CA LYS A 165 4.32 20.89 7.34
C LYS A 165 3.90 19.59 8.01
N SER A 166 3.31 19.74 9.19
CA SER A 166 2.72 18.63 9.94
C SER A 166 1.37 18.20 9.37
N VAL A 167 1.13 16.89 9.32
CA VAL A 167 -0.14 16.27 8.95
C VAL A 167 -0.54 15.28 10.05
N THR A 168 -1.80 15.33 10.48
CA THR A 168 -2.34 14.45 11.53
C THR A 168 -2.82 13.12 10.96
N ALA A 169 -2.92 12.11 11.82
CA ALA A 169 -3.53 10.83 11.48
C ALA A 169 -4.96 11.01 10.97
N GLU A 170 -5.74 11.91 11.55
CA GLU A 170 -7.13 12.18 11.18
C GLU A 170 -7.24 12.70 9.74
N GLN A 171 -6.37 13.64 9.34
CA GLN A 171 -6.34 14.14 7.97
C GLN A 171 -6.01 13.03 6.96
N ILE A 172 -5.06 12.15 7.30
CA ILE A 172 -4.69 11.03 6.43
C ILE A 172 -5.84 10.02 6.35
N LYS A 173 -6.48 9.69 7.49
CA LYS A 173 -7.65 8.80 7.52
C LYS A 173 -8.77 9.32 6.64
N GLU A 174 -9.11 10.61 6.75
CA GLU A 174 -10.11 11.26 5.90
C GLU A 174 -9.75 11.18 4.41
N ALA A 175 -8.47 11.38 4.05
CA ALA A 175 -8.02 11.27 2.67
C ALA A 175 -8.13 9.84 2.11
N PHE A 176 -7.87 8.81 2.93
CA PHE A 176 -8.08 7.42 2.57
C PHE A 176 -9.56 7.10 2.38
N ASP A 177 -10.40 7.47 3.35
CA ASP A 177 -11.83 7.18 3.30
C ASP A 177 -12.51 7.90 2.12
N LYS A 178 -12.06 9.12 1.79
CA LYS A 178 -12.51 9.86 0.62
C LYS A 178 -12.14 9.16 -0.70
N SER A 179 -10.96 8.56 -0.77
CA SER A 179 -10.41 8.01 -2.03
C SER A 179 -10.78 6.56 -2.28
N PHE A 180 -10.89 5.77 -1.22
CA PHE A 180 -11.00 4.31 -1.28
C PHE A 180 -12.26 3.78 -0.57
N GLY A 181 -13.16 4.68 -0.19
CA GLY A 181 -14.44 4.39 0.42
C GLY A 181 -14.40 4.35 1.96
N PRO A 182 -15.57 4.48 2.63
CA PRO A 182 -15.65 4.52 4.09
C PRO A 182 -14.97 3.33 4.77
N GLY A 183 -14.14 3.60 5.77
CA GLY A 183 -13.45 2.56 6.57
C GLY A 183 -12.18 2.00 5.91
N ALA A 184 -11.76 2.57 4.78
CA ALA A 184 -10.46 2.27 4.16
C ALA A 184 -9.31 2.63 5.11
N SER A 185 -9.45 3.73 5.86
CA SER A 185 -8.45 4.24 6.78
C SER A 185 -8.11 3.27 7.92
N ASP A 186 -9.03 2.38 8.28
CA ASP A 186 -8.84 1.31 9.27
C ASP A 186 -7.89 0.20 8.80
N ARG A 187 -7.44 0.22 7.54
CA ARG A 187 -6.50 -0.77 6.96
C ARG A 187 -5.10 -0.18 6.73
N VAL A 188 -4.88 1.04 7.20
CA VAL A 188 -3.64 1.78 6.97
C VAL A 188 -2.89 1.93 8.28
N LYS A 189 -1.57 1.83 8.21
CA LYS A 189 -0.67 2.19 9.29
C LYS A 189 0.37 3.19 8.80
N MET A 190 0.48 4.30 9.50
CA MET A 190 1.50 5.33 9.36
C MET A 190 2.68 5.06 10.27
N SER A 191 3.87 5.08 9.66
CA SER A 191 5.16 5.05 10.32
C SER A 191 5.81 6.43 10.29
N CYS A 192 6.34 6.84 11.45
CA CYS A 192 7.13 8.05 11.59
C CYS A 192 8.50 7.71 12.16
N HIS A 193 9.52 8.50 11.86
CA HIS A 193 10.82 8.43 12.51
C HIS A 193 11.29 9.79 12.99
N ARG A 194 12.41 9.80 13.72
CA ARG A 194 13.07 11.02 14.19
C ARG A 194 14.14 11.46 13.20
N ALA A 195 14.03 12.69 12.72
CA ALA A 195 15.05 13.38 11.94
C ALA A 195 15.47 14.63 12.73
N GLY A 196 16.57 14.50 13.49
CA GLY A 196 16.93 15.50 14.51
C GLY A 196 15.83 15.69 15.56
N GLN A 197 15.32 16.91 15.69
CA GLN A 197 14.20 17.23 16.59
C GLN A 197 12.82 16.92 15.98
N ASN A 198 12.76 16.79 14.66
CA ASN A 198 11.53 16.60 13.91
C ASN A 198 11.06 15.15 13.96
N ARG A 199 9.73 14.96 13.93
CA ARG A 199 9.11 13.66 13.66
C ARG A 199 8.55 13.72 12.26
N VAL A 200 9.15 12.98 11.33
CA VAL A 200 8.76 12.97 9.92
C VAL A 200 8.01 11.68 9.59
N ILE A 201 7.06 11.76 8.67
CA ILE A 201 6.30 10.60 8.18
C ILE A 201 7.17 9.88 7.15
N SER A 202 7.56 8.63 7.40
CA SER A 202 8.39 7.88 6.46
C SER A 202 7.64 6.93 5.56
N GLU A 203 6.53 6.36 6.02
CA GLU A 203 5.87 5.29 5.29
C GLU A 203 4.40 5.15 5.66
N LEU A 204 3.60 4.81 4.66
CA LEU A 204 2.26 4.27 4.81
C LEU A 204 2.29 2.79 4.40
N THR A 205 1.83 1.92 5.29
CA THR A 205 1.58 0.51 4.98
C THR A 205 0.07 0.29 4.87
N ILE A 206 -0.37 -0.31 3.77
CA ILE A 206 -1.76 -0.49 3.43
C ILE A 206 -2.05 -2.00 3.35
N GLY A 207 -2.98 -2.48 4.19
CA GLY A 207 -3.43 -3.86 4.13
C GLY A 207 -4.30 -4.11 2.90
N LEU A 208 -4.05 -5.22 2.21
CA LEU A 208 -4.75 -5.65 0.99
C LEU A 208 -5.27 -7.09 1.12
N SER A 209 -6.37 -7.39 0.43
CA SER A 209 -6.93 -8.74 0.29
C SER A 209 -6.01 -9.67 -0.53
N GLU A 210 -6.34 -10.97 -0.59
CA GLU A 210 -5.60 -11.96 -1.40
C GLU A 210 -5.70 -11.71 -2.91
N GLU A 211 -6.69 -10.95 -3.36
CA GLU A 211 -6.89 -10.65 -4.78
C GLU A 211 -5.82 -9.71 -5.34
N ALA A 212 -4.90 -9.19 -4.50
CA ALA A 212 -3.79 -8.34 -4.94
C ALA A 212 -2.91 -9.05 -5.99
N THR A 213 -2.84 -10.37 -5.96
CA THR A 213 -2.13 -11.20 -6.94
C THR A 213 -3.05 -12.21 -7.62
N GLY A 214 -4.37 -11.96 -7.63
CA GLY A 214 -5.34 -12.80 -8.33
C GLY A 214 -5.36 -12.57 -9.84
N ASP A 215 -6.07 -13.44 -10.57
CA ASP A 215 -6.18 -13.35 -12.04
C ASP A 215 -6.90 -12.07 -12.49
N GLU A 216 -7.88 -11.60 -11.72
CA GLU A 216 -8.60 -10.37 -11.97
C GLU A 216 -7.88 -9.18 -11.33
N LYS A 217 -7.61 -8.13 -12.12
CA LYS A 217 -6.98 -6.90 -11.62
C LYS A 217 -7.98 -6.06 -10.83
N LYS A 218 -8.00 -6.25 -9.51
CA LYS A 218 -8.77 -5.39 -8.58
C LYS A 218 -8.10 -4.02 -8.38
N SER A 219 -8.93 -3.00 -8.16
CA SER A 219 -8.46 -1.66 -7.79
C SER A 219 -7.86 -1.66 -6.38
N LEU A 220 -7.01 -0.69 -6.07
CA LEU A 220 -6.48 -0.50 -4.72
C LEU A 220 -7.61 -0.34 -3.70
N GLY A 221 -8.69 0.36 -4.06
CA GLY A 221 -9.86 0.51 -3.20
C GLY A 221 -10.52 -0.82 -2.85
N ASP A 222 -10.80 -1.65 -3.85
CA ASP A 222 -11.41 -2.98 -3.62
C ASP A 222 -10.52 -3.87 -2.74
N LEU A 223 -9.20 -3.85 -3.00
CA LEU A 223 -8.23 -4.61 -2.23
C LEU A 223 -8.15 -4.17 -0.76
N ILE A 224 -8.22 -2.85 -0.51
CA ILE A 224 -8.27 -2.28 0.84
C ILE A 224 -9.55 -2.73 1.57
N GLN A 225 -10.69 -2.69 0.88
CA GLN A 225 -11.98 -3.05 1.49
C GLN A 225 -12.05 -4.55 1.85
N GLY A 226 -11.38 -5.41 1.07
CA GLY A 226 -11.25 -6.83 1.38
C GLY A 226 -10.23 -7.16 2.49
N ALA A 227 -9.46 -6.20 2.97
CA ALA A 227 -8.44 -6.41 3.99
C ALA A 227 -8.95 -6.26 5.43
N GLY A 228 -8.14 -6.77 6.36
CA GLY A 228 -8.43 -6.72 7.79
C GLY A 228 -8.00 -5.40 8.43
N ARG A 229 -8.68 -5.04 9.51
CA ARG A 229 -8.40 -3.82 10.28
C ARG A 229 -7.02 -3.88 10.93
N THR A 230 -6.39 -2.72 11.10
CA THR A 230 -5.12 -2.51 11.81
C THR A 230 -5.19 -1.26 12.68
N SER A 231 -4.20 -1.07 13.55
CA SER A 231 -3.98 0.21 14.22
C SER A 231 -3.15 1.15 13.34
N PHE A 232 -3.47 2.44 13.40
CA PHE A 232 -2.88 3.44 12.52
C PHE A 232 -1.41 3.77 12.84
N GLY A 233 -0.94 3.55 14.08
CA GLY A 233 0.46 3.81 14.43
C GLY A 233 0.70 5.24 14.94
N CYS A 234 1.42 6.05 14.17
CA CYS A 234 1.79 7.42 14.54
C CYS A 234 0.57 8.37 14.50
N ASN A 235 0.51 9.37 15.39
CA ASN A 235 -0.65 10.29 15.46
C ASN A 235 -0.50 11.53 14.57
N GLU A 236 0.71 11.91 14.21
CA GLU A 236 1.01 13.12 13.44
C GLU A 236 2.48 13.11 13.01
N GLY A 237 2.83 13.66 11.85
CA GLY A 237 4.23 13.90 11.50
C GLY A 237 4.40 14.91 10.38
N ILE A 238 5.63 15.38 10.20
CA ILE A 238 5.99 16.29 9.11
C ILE A 238 6.06 15.50 7.80
N VAL A 239 5.42 16.02 6.75
CA VAL A 239 5.66 15.58 5.38
C VAL A 239 6.93 16.24 4.91
N ASP A 240 8.02 15.48 4.90
CA ASP A 240 9.34 16.05 4.74
C ASP A 240 9.61 16.56 3.30
N ALA A 241 10.48 17.56 3.15
CA ALA A 241 10.81 18.13 1.85
C ALA A 241 12.10 17.52 1.30
N ALA A 242 12.20 17.36 -0.03
CA ALA A 242 13.47 16.94 -0.62
C ALA A 242 14.57 17.98 -0.38
N GLY A 243 15.74 17.49 0.01
CA GLY A 243 16.92 18.28 0.38
C GLY A 243 17.08 18.33 1.90
N PHE A 244 18.06 17.57 2.38
CA PHE A 244 18.48 17.45 3.78
C PHE A 244 19.74 18.27 4.08
#